data_AF-A0A0F8Y408-F1
#
_entry.id   AF-A0A0F8Y408-F1
#
_cell.length_a   1.000
_cell.length_b   1.000
_cell.length_c   1.000
_cell.angle_alpha   90.00
_cell.angle_beta   90.00
_cell.angle_gamma   90.00
#
_symmetry.space_group_name_H-M   'P 1'
#
loop_
_entity.id
_entity.type
_entity.pdbx_description
1 polymer ?
#
loop_
_entity_poly.entity_id
_entity_poly.type
_entity_poly.pdbx_seq_one_letter_code
_entity_poly.pdbx_strand_id
1 'polypeptide(L)'
;MTKFTLDPKLREYATNRQWELLEAWQKHGSTRPAAKAMKCAMSNINQAWSAVLKKAGQHGYAPDRDLVHRAAPGMTTRGTSLLYDRDGKVVGYWNKTRQEGRSPDEVVRLPDPKTITKLS
;
A
#
# COMPACT_ATOMS: atom_id res chain seq x y z
N MET A 1 -16.73 6.48 22.28
CA MET A 1 -15.64 6.95 21.41
C MET A 1 -14.89 5.74 20.90
N THR A 2 -15.06 5.38 19.62
CA THR A 2 -14.33 4.27 19.01
C THR A 2 -12.85 4.63 18.99
N LYS A 3 -12.03 3.95 19.79
CA LYS A 3 -10.59 4.20 19.82
C LYS A 3 -9.98 3.79 18.49
N PHE A 4 -9.32 4.73 17.82
CA PHE A 4 -8.50 4.43 16.65
C PHE A 4 -7.39 3.47 17.07
N THR A 5 -7.35 2.30 16.44
CA THR A 5 -6.31 1.29 16.69
C THR A 5 -5.38 1.28 15.49
N LEU A 6 -4.12 1.62 15.73
CA LEU A 6 -3.08 1.65 14.70
C LEU A 6 -2.40 0.28 14.63
N ASP A 7 -2.41 -0.34 13.46
CA ASP A 7 -1.68 -1.58 13.21
C ASP A 7 -0.16 -1.30 13.10
N PRO A 8 0.70 -1.91 13.94
CA PRO A 8 2.15 -1.74 13.87
C PRO A 8 2.75 -2.10 12.51
N LYS A 9 2.13 -3.01 11.75
CA LYS A 9 2.62 -3.43 10.42
C LYS A 9 2.56 -2.31 9.38
N LEU A 10 1.71 -1.29 9.59
CA LEU A 10 1.62 -0.14 8.71
C LEU A 10 2.85 0.78 8.77
N ARG A 11 3.71 0.62 9.79
CA ARG A 11 4.93 1.43 9.96
C ARG A 11 5.89 1.30 8.80
N GLU A 12 5.99 0.13 8.19
CA GLU A 12 6.87 -0.11 7.03
C GLU A 12 6.47 0.72 5.80
N TYR A 13 5.19 1.09 5.70
CA TYR A 13 4.66 1.88 4.58
C TYR A 13 4.66 3.38 4.86
N ALA A 14 4.84 3.80 6.12
CA ALA A 14 4.78 5.19 6.52
C ALA A 14 6.17 5.87 6.52
N THR A 15 6.23 7.13 6.11
CA THR A 15 7.37 7.99 6.43
C THR A 15 7.39 8.30 7.94
N ASN A 16 8.55 8.59 8.54
CA ASN A 16 8.67 8.98 9.96
C ASN A 16 7.62 10.04 10.36
N ARG A 17 7.47 11.10 9.54
CA ARG A 17 6.49 12.16 9.80
C ARG A 17 5.03 11.68 9.75
N GLN A 18 4.71 10.78 8.83
CA GLN A 18 3.36 10.20 8.75
C GLN A 18 3.08 9.33 9.97
N TRP A 19 4.07 8.56 10.41
CA TRP A 19 3.98 7.70 11.58
C TRP A 19 3.76 8.50 12.86
N GLU A 20 4.50 9.58 13.07
CA GLU A 20 4.30 10.50 14.21
C GLU A 20 2.86 11.05 14.28
N LEU A 21 2.29 11.43 13.14
CA LEU A 21 0.92 11.95 13.06
C LEU A 21 -0.12 10.89 13.43
N LEU A 22 0.09 9.64 12.98
CA LEU A 22 -0.79 8.51 13.30
C LEU A 22 -0.68 8.09 14.77
N GLU A 23 0.52 8.10 15.34
CA GLU A 23 0.72 7.89 16.78
C GLU A 23 0.04 8.98 17.61
N ALA A 24 0.14 10.24 17.20
CA ALA A 24 -0.56 11.34 17.87
C ALA A 24 -2.08 11.13 17.82
N TRP A 25 -2.62 10.65 16.70
CA TRP A 25 -4.04 10.31 16.60
C TRP A 25 -4.43 9.18 17.54
N GLN A 26 -3.62 8.11 17.65
CA GLN A 26 -3.84 7.04 18.60
C GLN A 26 -3.79 7.51 20.05
N LYS A 27 -2.80 8.35 20.41
CA LYS A 27 -2.63 8.89 21.78
C LYS A 27 -3.78 9.80 22.20
N HIS A 28 -4.25 10.66 21.31
CA HIS A 28 -5.30 11.64 21.61
C HIS A 28 -6.73 11.15 21.30
N GLY A 29 -6.88 9.99 20.65
CA GLY A 29 -8.15 9.32 20.37
C GLY A 29 -9.02 9.95 19.27
N SER A 30 -8.71 11.19 18.84
CA SER A 30 -9.42 11.88 17.75
C SER A 30 -8.45 12.76 16.96
N THR A 31 -8.79 13.03 15.70
CA THR A 31 -7.97 13.84 14.78
C THR A 31 -7.88 15.29 15.21
N ARG A 32 -8.94 15.84 15.83
CA ARG A 32 -8.98 17.24 16.35
C ARG A 32 -7.93 17.48 17.45
N PRO A 33 -7.91 16.72 18.56
CA PRO A 33 -6.93 16.91 19.62
C PRO A 33 -5.51 16.57 19.17
N ALA A 34 -5.33 15.57 18.31
CA ALA A 34 -4.03 15.25 17.72
C ALA A 34 -3.47 16.40 16.86
N ALA A 35 -4.30 17.02 16.03
CA ALA A 35 -3.92 18.17 15.22
C ALA A 35 -3.50 19.38 16.09
N LYS A 36 -4.23 19.62 17.20
CA LYS A 36 -3.89 20.68 18.16
C LYS A 36 -2.55 20.42 18.86
N ALA A 37 -2.29 19.19 19.28
CA ALA A 37 -1.04 18.81 19.92
C ALA A 37 0.16 18.92 18.96
N MET A 38 -0.02 18.51 17.70
CA MET A 38 1.01 18.51 16.67
C MET A 38 1.14 19.85 15.92
N LYS A 39 0.31 20.85 16.26
CA LYS A 39 0.23 22.17 15.61
C LYS A 39 0.11 22.06 14.08
N CYS A 40 -0.71 21.14 13.59
CA CYS A 40 -0.95 20.94 12.16
C CYS A 40 -2.43 21.01 11.82
N ALA A 41 -2.75 21.14 10.53
CA ALA A 41 -4.12 21.02 10.07
C ALA A 41 -4.62 19.57 10.24
N MET A 42 -5.91 19.40 10.54
CA MET A 42 -6.54 18.07 10.63
C MET A 42 -6.44 17.30 9.30
N SER A 43 -6.50 18.02 8.18
CA SER A 43 -6.34 17.46 6.84
C SER A 43 -5.01 16.70 6.70
N ASN A 44 -3.94 17.15 7.35
CA ASN A 44 -2.63 16.50 7.25
C ASN A 44 -2.64 15.09 7.86
N ILE A 45 -3.35 14.90 8.98
CA ILE A 45 -3.48 13.58 9.62
C ILE A 45 -4.30 12.64 8.73
N ASN A 46 -5.41 13.13 8.18
CA ASN A 46 -6.26 12.35 7.27
C ASN A 46 -5.51 11.99 5.97
N GLN A 47 -4.74 12.92 5.42
CA GLN A 47 -3.91 12.68 4.24
C GLN A 47 -2.79 11.67 4.53
N ALA A 48 -2.13 11.78 5.69
CA ALA A 48 -1.12 10.81 6.13
C ALA A 48 -1.73 9.40 6.23
N TRP A 49 -2.91 9.26 6.84
CA TRP A 49 -3.63 8.00 6.91
C TRP A 49 -3.94 7.42 5.53
N SER A 50 -4.56 8.22 4.66
CA SER A 50 -4.89 7.81 3.29
C SER A 50 -3.65 7.42 2.48
N ALA A 51 -2.53 8.13 2.66
CA ALA A 51 -1.28 7.83 1.97
C ALA A 51 -0.67 6.50 2.43
N VAL A 52 -0.65 6.24 3.74
CA VAL A 52 -0.15 4.99 4.32
C VAL A 52 -1.01 3.82 3.86
N LEU A 53 -2.34 3.94 3.91
CA LEU A 53 -3.26 2.91 3.39
C LEU A 53 -3.09 2.66 1.90
N LYS A 54 -2.96 3.73 1.09
CA LYS A 54 -2.75 3.61 -0.35
C LYS A 54 -1.46 2.84 -0.66
N LYS A 55 -0.37 3.18 0.03
CA LYS A 55 0.92 2.50 -0.15
C LYS A 55 0.88 1.05 0.34
N ALA A 56 0.31 0.80 1.51
CA ALA A 56 0.08 -0.55 2.02
C ALA A 56 -0.72 -1.39 1.00
N GLY A 57 -1.80 -0.84 0.44
CA GLY A 57 -2.60 -1.49 -0.60
C GLY A 57 -1.84 -1.79 -1.90
N GLN A 58 -0.93 -0.91 -2.33
CA GLN A 58 -0.04 -1.16 -3.48
C GLN A 58 0.88 -2.35 -3.24
N HIS A 59 1.27 -2.60 -2.00
CA HIS A 59 2.04 -3.79 -1.60
C HIS A 59 1.16 -4.97 -1.19
N GLY A 60 -0.16 -4.91 -1.44
CA GLY A 60 -1.09 -6.01 -1.15
C GLY A 60 -1.45 -6.16 0.34
N TYR A 61 -1.28 -5.11 1.14
CA TYR A 61 -1.64 -5.09 2.56
C TYR A 61 -2.84 -4.18 2.81
N ALA A 62 -4.01 -4.77 3.05
CA ALA A 62 -5.22 -4.10 3.53
C ALA A 62 -6.07 -5.12 4.31
N PRO A 63 -5.91 -5.19 5.65
CA PRO A 63 -6.62 -6.14 6.50
C PRO A 63 -8.15 -6.05 6.36
N ASP A 64 -8.69 -4.83 6.22
CA ASP A 64 -10.14 -4.59 6.05
C ASP A 64 -10.73 -5.17 4.76
N ARG A 65 -9.88 -5.64 3.83
CA ARG A 65 -10.28 -6.19 2.52
C ARG A 65 -9.73 -7.60 2.30
N ASP A 66 -9.39 -8.31 3.37
CA ASP A 66 -8.78 -9.64 3.35
C ASP A 66 -7.45 -9.73 2.58
N LEU A 67 -6.81 -8.58 2.33
CA LEU A 67 -5.50 -8.49 1.69
C LEU A 67 -4.42 -8.58 2.77
N VAL A 68 -4.09 -9.81 3.16
CA VAL A 68 -3.13 -10.09 4.24
C VAL A 68 -1.75 -10.52 3.74
N HIS A 69 -1.65 -11.01 2.50
CA HIS A 69 -0.39 -11.48 1.93
C HIS A 69 0.30 -10.39 1.11
N ARG A 70 1.39 -9.86 1.67
CA ARG A 70 2.23 -8.82 1.06
C ARG A 70 2.86 -9.31 -0.25
N ALA A 71 3.07 -8.37 -1.17
CA ALA A 71 3.93 -8.59 -2.33
C ALA A 71 5.39 -8.83 -1.88
N ALA A 72 6.14 -9.59 -2.67
CA ALA A 72 7.57 -9.76 -2.47
C ALA A 72 8.33 -8.41 -2.58
N PRO A 73 9.50 -8.26 -1.93
CA PRO A 73 10.31 -7.05 -2.05
C PRO A 73 10.62 -6.69 -3.52
N GLY A 74 10.51 -5.41 -3.87
CA GLY A 74 10.73 -4.92 -5.25
C GLY A 74 9.59 -5.25 -6.23
N MET A 75 8.47 -5.78 -5.72
CA MET A 75 7.26 -6.02 -6.50
C MET A 75 6.06 -5.22 -5.95
N THR A 76 5.22 -4.76 -6.87
CA THR A 76 3.95 -4.11 -6.60
C THR A 76 2.80 -5.05 -6.97
N THR A 77 1.74 -5.11 -6.15
CA THR A 77 0.54 -5.89 -6.47
C THR A 77 -0.22 -5.21 -7.60
N ARG A 78 -0.45 -5.95 -8.69
CA ARG A 78 -1.32 -5.53 -9.81
C ARG A 78 -2.79 -5.83 -9.52
N GLY A 79 -3.05 -6.95 -8.87
CA GLY A 79 -4.38 -7.35 -8.46
C GLY A 79 -4.36 -8.66 -7.69
N THR A 80 -5.34 -8.82 -6.81
CA THR A 80 -5.53 -10.02 -6.01
C THR A 80 -6.88 -10.63 -6.36
N SER A 81 -6.90 -11.94 -6.58
CA SER A 81 -8.15 -12.71 -6.70
C SER A 81 -8.32 -13.57 -5.45
N LEU A 82 -9.49 -13.42 -4.81
CA LEU A 82 -9.87 -14.14 -3.61
C LEU A 82 -11.03 -15.08 -3.96
N LEU A 83 -10.89 -16.35 -3.60
CA LEU A 83 -11.98 -17.32 -3.65
C LEU A 83 -12.49 -17.52 -2.24
N TYR A 84 -13.78 -17.25 -2.02
CA TYR A 84 -14.47 -17.45 -0.75
C TYR A 84 -15.22 -18.79 -0.76
N ASP A 85 -15.30 -19.46 0.39
CA ASP A 85 -16.21 -20.59 0.60
C ASP A 85 -17.64 -20.09 0.92
N ARG A 86 -18.51 -21.06 1.23
CA ARG A 86 -19.91 -20.81 1.63
C ARG A 86 -20.03 -20.06 2.96
N ASP A 87 -19.01 -20.13 3.80
CA ASP A 87 -18.95 -19.48 5.11
C ASP A 87 -18.27 -18.09 5.04
N GLY A 88 -17.90 -17.65 3.84
CA GLY A 88 -17.23 -16.36 3.61
C GLY A 88 -15.74 -16.37 3.94
N LYS A 89 -15.12 -17.54 4.15
CA LYS A 89 -13.69 -17.66 4.41
C LYS A 89 -12.92 -17.77 3.10
N VAL A 90 -11.75 -17.11 3.03
CA VAL A 90 -10.86 -17.20 1.88
C VAL A 90 -10.25 -18.61 1.80
N VAL A 91 -10.51 -19.32 0.70
CA VAL A 91 -10.01 -20.66 0.37
C VAL A 91 -8.89 -20.62 -0.67
N GLY A 92 -8.93 -19.61 -1.55
CA GLY A 92 -7.94 -19.41 -2.61
C GLY A 92 -7.49 -17.96 -2.67
N TYR A 93 -6.17 -17.76 -2.82
CA TYR A 93 -5.55 -16.44 -2.88
C TYR A 93 -4.53 -16.41 -4.02
N TRP A 94 -4.79 -15.58 -5.03
CA TRP A 94 -3.84 -15.36 -6.13
C TRP A 94 -3.38 -13.90 -6.13
N ASN A 95 -2.11 -13.67 -5.80
CA ASN A 95 -1.47 -12.35 -5.88
C ASN A 95 -0.75 -12.23 -7.23
N LYS A 96 -1.23 -11.33 -8.09
CA LYS A 96 -0.55 -11.00 -9.33
C LYS A 96 0.33 -9.80 -9.08
N THR A 97 1.64 -9.99 -9.12
CA THR A 97 2.62 -8.93 -8.87
C THR A 97 3.32 -8.48 -10.15
N ARG A 98 3.93 -7.29 -10.11
CA ARG A 98 4.74 -6.70 -11.16
C ARG A 98 6.00 -6.09 -10.53
N GLN A 99 7.10 -6.03 -11.27
CA GLN A 99 8.30 -5.34 -10.80
C GLN A 99 8.06 -3.82 -10.66
N GLU A 100 8.52 -3.26 -9.55
CA GLU A 100 8.45 -1.82 -9.26
C GLU A 100 9.40 -1.04 -10.20
N GLY A 101 8.97 0.13 -10.69
CA GLY A 101 9.80 1.03 -11.52
C GLY A 101 9.86 0.70 -13.02
N ARG A 102 9.40 -0.46 -13.48
CA ARG A 102 9.34 -0.74 -14.93
C ARG A 102 8.15 0.00 -15.55
N SER A 103 8.32 0.80 -16.58
CA SER A 103 7.17 1.25 -17.39
C SER A 103 6.64 0.07 -18.24
N PRO A 104 5.31 -0.09 -18.49
CA PRO A 104 4.83 -1.03 -19.50
C PRO A 104 5.52 -0.84 -20.85
N ASP A 105 5.90 0.41 -21.16
CA ASP A 105 6.56 0.82 -22.40
C ASP A 105 8.05 0.40 -22.47
N GLU A 106 8.72 0.24 -21.33
CA GLU A 106 10.11 -0.26 -21.28
C GLU A 106 10.21 -1.77 -21.49
N VAL A 107 9.11 -2.50 -21.23
CA VAL A 107 9.05 -3.96 -21.44
C VAL A 107 8.91 -4.31 -22.93
N VAL A 108 8.52 -3.35 -23.77
CA VAL A 108 8.37 -3.52 -25.22
C VAL A 108 9.32 -2.60 -25.97
N ARG A 109 10.61 -2.93 -25.89
CA ARG A 109 11.56 -2.66 -26.99
C ARG A 109 12.36 -3.93 -27.26
N LEU A 110 11.68 -4.99 -27.69
CA LEU A 110 12.40 -5.91 -28.56
C LEU A 110 12.73 -5.14 -29.83
N PRO A 111 14.01 -5.09 -30.28
CA PRO A 111 14.26 -4.70 -31.66
C PRO A 111 13.41 -5.60 -32.54
N ASP A 112 12.71 -5.00 -33.50
CA ASP A 112 11.85 -5.73 -34.42
C ASP A 112 12.66 -6.93 -34.96
N PRO A 113 12.21 -8.19 -34.78
CA PRO A 113 13.02 -9.38 -35.11
C PRO A 113 13.43 -9.44 -36.59
N LYS A 114 12.91 -8.53 -37.42
CA LYS A 114 13.22 -8.36 -38.83
C LYS A 114 14.36 -7.37 -39.12
N THR A 115 14.85 -6.62 -38.14
CA THR A 115 15.95 -5.65 -38.37
C THR A 115 17.27 -6.22 -37.84
N ILE A 116 17.97 -6.97 -38.69
CA ILE A 116 19.36 -7.38 -38.43
C ILE A 116 20.25 -6.15 -38.62
N THR A 117 20.62 -5.49 -37.53
CA THR A 117 21.69 -4.49 -37.58
C THR A 117 23.02 -5.24 -37.59
N LYS A 118 23.69 -5.30 -38.75
CA LYS A 118 25.07 -5.81 -38.83
C LYS A 118 25.96 -4.88 -38.01
N LEU A 119 26.61 -5.43 -36.98
CA LEU A 119 27.74 -4.77 -36.33
C LEU A 119 28.91 -4.78 -37.34
N SER A 120 29.32 -3.59 -37.77
CA SER A 120 30.54 -3.34 -38.53
C SER A 120 31.77 -3.50 -37.67
#